data_AF-A0A2T4LQH2-F1
#
_entry.id   AF-A0A2T4LQH2-F1
#
_cell.length_a   1.000
_cell.length_b   1.000
_cell.length_c   1.000
_cell.angle_alpha   90.00
_cell.angle_beta   90.00
_cell.angle_gamma   90.00
#
_symmetry.space_group_name_H-M   'P 1'
#
loop_
_entity.id
_entity.type
_entity.pdbx_description
1 polymer ?
#
loop_
_entity_poly.entity_id
_entity_poly.type
_entity_poly.pdbx_seq_one_letter_code
_entity_poly.pdbx_strand_id
1 'polypeptide(L)'
;MTNDQQFRRSPKQAMRYYYILEVIELIVSLIFMVALVFLWSHYNWWHFLIYIFIAIILFDVIYMLLRPWLKYKYTFYCVKD
;
A
#
# COMPACT_ATOMS: atom_id res chain seq x y z
N MET A 1 15.16 -27.36 -29.47
CA MET A 1 13.87 -27.00 -28.86
C MET A 1 13.99 -25.56 -28.37
N THR A 2 13.39 -24.65 -29.12
CA THR A 2 13.37 -23.21 -28.81
C THR A 2 12.53 -23.04 -27.53
N ASN A 3 13.19 -22.72 -26.42
CA ASN A 3 12.51 -22.38 -25.18
C ASN A 3 11.92 -20.98 -25.34
N ASP A 4 10.77 -20.90 -26.00
CA ASP A 4 9.94 -19.71 -26.01
C ASP A 4 9.31 -19.59 -24.61
N GLN A 5 10.09 -19.10 -23.65
CA GLN A 5 9.57 -18.60 -22.39
C GLN A 5 8.71 -17.37 -22.71
N GLN A 6 7.46 -17.61 -23.09
CA GLN A 6 6.47 -16.57 -23.27
C GLN A 6 6.23 -15.93 -21.90
N PHE A 7 6.94 -14.84 -21.63
CA PHE A 7 6.65 -13.95 -20.52
C PHE A 7 5.21 -13.44 -20.66
N ARG A 8 4.24 -14.15 -20.08
CA ARG A 8 2.84 -13.73 -20.08
C ARG A 8 2.68 -12.65 -19.01
N ARG A 9 2.35 -11.44 -19.45
CA ARG A 9 2.03 -10.29 -18.60
C ARG A 9 0.98 -10.71 -17.57
N SER A 10 1.17 -10.31 -16.31
CA SER A 10 0.26 -10.64 -15.20
C SER A 10 -1.20 -10.42 -15.61
N PRO A 11 -2.09 -11.41 -15.41
CA PRO A 11 -3.49 -11.27 -15.81
C PRO A 11 -4.10 -10.05 -15.10
N LYS A 12 -4.97 -9.30 -15.79
CA LYS A 12 -5.63 -8.09 -15.26
C LYS A 12 -6.33 -8.31 -13.89
N GLN A 13 -6.64 -9.56 -13.55
CA GLN A 13 -7.16 -9.95 -12.23
C GLN A 13 -6.14 -9.80 -11.08
N ALA A 14 -4.85 -10.01 -11.31
CA ALA A 14 -3.82 -9.83 -10.28
C ALA A 14 -3.69 -8.35 -9.87
N MET A 15 -3.89 -7.41 -10.80
CA MET A 15 -3.96 -5.97 -10.47
C MET A 15 -5.08 -5.66 -9.48
N ARG A 16 -6.27 -6.25 -9.67
CA ARG A 16 -7.40 -6.06 -8.75
C ARG A 16 -7.08 -6.63 -7.36
N TYR A 17 -6.45 -7.80 -7.32
CA TYR A 17 -6.05 -8.42 -6.05
C TYR A 17 -5.03 -7.55 -5.30
N TYR A 18 -4.01 -7.03 -6.00
CA TYR A 18 -3.05 -6.11 -5.40
C TYR A 18 -3.73 -4.84 -4.89
N TYR A 19 -4.67 -4.27 -5.65
CA TYR A 19 -5.39 -3.08 -5.21
C TYR A 19 -6.24 -3.35 -3.95
N ILE A 20 -6.94 -4.49 -3.88
CA ILE A 20 -7.73 -4.87 -2.71
C ILE A 20 -6.81 -5.03 -1.48
N LEU A 21 -5.66 -5.65 -1.65
CA LEU A 21 -4.71 -5.87 -0.55
C LEU A 21 -4.15 -4.54 -0.03
N GLU A 22 -3.77 -3.62 -0.91
CA GLU A 22 -3.30 -2.28 -0.52
C GLU A 22 -4.41 -1.46 0.13
N VAL A 23 -5.67 -1.58 -0.32
CA VAL A 23 -6.83 -0.93 0.33
C VAL A 23 -7.06 -1.47 1.74
N ILE A 24 -6.92 -2.79 1.95
CA ILE A 24 -7.01 -3.39 3.29
C ILE A 24 -5.88 -2.90 4.18
N GLU A 25 -4.64 -2.83 3.65
CA GLU A 25 -3.48 -2.31 4.37
C GLU A 25 -3.71 -0.84 4.80
N LEU A 26 -4.25 0.00 3.91
CA LEU A 26 -4.61 1.39 4.25
C LEU A 26 -5.69 1.44 5.33
N ILE A 27 -6.74 0.63 5.26
CA ILE A 27 -7.79 0.60 6.28
C ILE A 27 -7.20 0.26 7.65
N VAL A 28 -6.30 -0.72 7.73
CA VAL A 28 -5.62 -1.08 8.98
C VAL A 28 -4.77 0.09 9.49
N SER A 29 -3.95 0.71 8.63
CA SER A 29 -3.16 1.90 9.01
C SER A 29 -4.04 3.04 9.54
N LEU A 30 -5.21 3.26 8.92
CA LEU A 30 -6.14 4.32 9.31
C LEU A 30 -6.77 4.06 10.68
N ILE A 31 -7.10 2.80 11.00
CA ILE A 31 -7.56 2.40 12.34
C ILE A 31 -6.48 2.69 13.39
N PHE A 32 -5.23 2.30 13.11
CA PHE A 32 -4.10 2.60 14.00
C PHE A 32 -3.92 4.10 14.22
N MET A 33 -4.06 4.90 13.17
CA MET A 33 -3.95 6.36 13.25
C MET A 33 -5.06 6.98 14.09
N VAL A 34 -6.30 6.53 13.93
CA VAL A 34 -7.42 6.99 14.77
C VAL A 34 -7.16 6.69 16.25
N ALA A 35 -6.65 5.49 16.56
CA ALA A 35 -6.29 5.14 17.93
C ALA A 35 -5.17 6.04 18.48
N LEU A 36 -4.12 6.30 17.69
CA LEU A 36 -3.03 7.20 18.09
C LEU A 36 -3.49 8.64 18.34
N VAL A 37 -4.36 9.18 17.47
CA VAL A 37 -4.95 10.51 17.65
C VAL A 37 -5.83 10.57 18.89
N PHE A 38 -6.60 9.50 19.14
CA PHE A 38 -7.41 9.39 20.35
C PHE A 38 -6.55 9.41 21.62
N LEU A 39 -5.49 8.60 21.68
CA LEU A 39 -4.57 8.60 22.82
C LEU A 39 -3.90 9.96 22.98
N TRP A 40 -3.42 10.56 21.89
CA TRP A 40 -2.80 11.88 21.91
C TRP A 40 -3.73 12.95 22.52
N SER A 41 -5.00 12.96 22.09
CA SER A 41 -6.01 13.88 22.62
C SER A 41 -6.36 13.57 24.08
N HIS A 42 -6.43 12.29 24.46
CA HIS A 42 -6.80 11.88 25.82
C HIS A 42 -5.73 12.27 26.85
N TYR A 43 -4.45 12.08 26.51
CA TYR A 43 -3.33 12.42 27.40
C TYR A 43 -2.87 13.88 27.27
N ASN A 44 -3.56 14.69 26.46
CA ASN A 44 -3.25 16.09 26.17
C ASN A 44 -1.76 16.30 25.82
N TRP A 45 -1.26 15.41 24.95
CA TRP A 45 0.13 15.46 24.50
C TRP A 45 0.39 16.72 23.66
N TRP A 46 1.67 17.00 23.39
CA TRP A 46 2.09 18.22 22.72
C TRP A 46 1.36 18.43 21.40
N HIS A 47 0.81 19.64 21.22
CA HIS A 47 0.00 19.99 20.05
C HIS A 47 0.74 19.80 18.72
N PHE A 48 2.07 19.88 18.72
CA PHE A 48 2.89 19.71 17.52
C PHE A 48 2.76 18.31 16.88
N LEU A 49 2.40 17.29 17.65
CA LEU A 49 2.31 15.91 17.13
C LEU A 49 1.20 15.74 16.08
N ILE A 50 0.20 16.64 16.05
CA ILE A 50 -0.81 16.64 14.99
C ILE A 50 -0.18 16.79 13.59
N TYR A 51 0.90 17.58 13.47
CA TYR A 51 1.61 17.77 12.21
C TYR A 51 2.37 16.51 11.79
N ILE A 52 2.90 15.77 12.77
CA ILE A 52 3.53 14.47 12.51
C ILE A 52 2.47 13.47 12.02
N PHE A 53 1.30 13.43 12.67
CA PHE A 53 0.22 12.56 12.23
C PHE A 53 -0.22 12.86 10.80
N ILE A 54 -0.41 14.14 10.46
CA ILE A 54 -0.75 14.56 9.10
C ILE A 54 0.34 14.13 8.10
N ALA A 55 1.62 14.31 8.44
CA ALA A 55 2.72 13.89 7.58
C ALA A 55 2.71 12.38 7.36
N ILE A 56 2.48 11.57 8.40
CA ILE A 56 2.39 10.12 8.30
C ILE A 56 1.24 9.70 7.38
N ILE A 57 0.04 10.29 7.51
CA ILE A 57 -1.09 10.00 6.60
C ILE A 57 -0.72 10.32 5.15
N LEU A 58 -0.09 11.47 4.91
CA LEU A 58 0.34 11.86 3.57
C LEU A 58 1.33 10.85 2.97
N PHE A 59 2.34 10.44 3.75
CA PHE A 59 3.30 9.43 3.31
C PHE A 59 2.62 8.09 3.02
N ASP A 60 1.67 7.66 3.86
CA ASP A 60 0.95 6.40 3.71
C ASP A 60 0.08 6.38 2.44
N VAL A 61 -0.64 7.48 2.17
CA VAL A 61 -1.42 7.65 0.92
C VAL A 61 -0.51 7.63 -0.31
N ILE A 62 0.62 8.33 -0.26
CA ILE A 62 1.61 8.34 -1.35
C ILE A 62 2.18 6.93 -1.57
N TYR A 63 2.48 6.20 -0.50
CA TYR A 63 2.95 4.83 -0.57
C TYR A 63 1.91 3.89 -1.18
N MET A 64 0.64 4.02 -0.79
CA MET A 64 -0.46 3.23 -1.34
C MET A 64 -0.65 3.48 -2.84
N LEU A 65 -0.35 4.67 -3.35
CA LEU A 65 -0.41 4.96 -4.79
C LEU A 65 0.81 4.43 -5.55
N LEU A 66 2.00 4.54 -4.97
CA LEU A 66 3.26 4.12 -5.59
C LEU A 66 3.42 2.60 -5.64
N ARG A 67 3.08 1.88 -4.56
CA ARG A 67 3.22 0.42 -4.47
C ARG A 67 2.52 -0.36 -5.59
N PRO A 68 1.23 -0.15 -5.90
CA PRO A 68 0.55 -0.86 -6.98
C PRO A 68 1.12 -0.47 -8.34
N TRP A 69 1.59 0.77 -8.51
CA TRP A 69 2.25 1.21 -9.75
C TRP A 69 3.61 0.50 -9.95
N LEU A 70 4.41 0.39 -8.88
CA LEU A 70 5.67 -0.36 -8.86
C LEU A 70 5.43 -1.87 -9.09
N LYS A 71 4.51 -2.50 -8.35
CA LYS A 71 4.15 -3.91 -8.54
C LYS A 71 3.66 -4.16 -9.97
N TYR A 72 2.82 -3.28 -10.52
CA TYR A 72 2.35 -3.42 -11.90
C TYR A 72 3.47 -3.31 -12.94
N LYS A 73 4.43 -2.41 -12.73
CA LYS A 73 5.52 -2.15 -13.68
C LYS A 73 6.64 -3.19 -13.61
N TYR A 74 6.88 -3.79 -12.44
CA TYR A 74 8.02 -4.68 -12.19
C TYR A 74 7.67 -6.15 -11.97
N THR A 75 6.40 -6.51 -11.72
CA THR A 75 6.03 -7.92 -11.59
C THR A 75 5.82 -8.56 -12.97
N PHE A 76 6.92 -9.04 -13.56
CA PHE A 76 6.90 -9.99 -14.68
C PHE A 76 6.82 -11.41 -14.13
N TYR A 77 5.72 -12.11 -14.40
CA TYR A 77 5.60 -13.52 -14.06
C TYR A 77 6.24 -14.37 -15.16
N CYS A 78 7.20 -15.22 -14.78
CA CYS A 78 7.68 -16.31 -15.63
C CYS A 78 6.87 -17.55 -15.26
N VAL A 79 5.89 -17.91 -16.09
CA VAL A 79 5.14 -19.15 -15.93
C VAL A 79 6.01 -20.25 -16.53
N LYS A 80 6.51 -21.16 -15.70
CA LYS A 80 7.08 -22.43 -16.16
C LYS A 80 5.93 -23.43 -16.24
N ASP A 81 5.55 -23.82 -17.46
CA ASP A 81 4.75 -25.02 -17.72
C ASP A 81 5.49 -26.28 -17.26
#